data_AF-A0A6L8U2J3-F1
#
_entry.id   AF-A0A6L8U2J3-F1
#
_cell.length_a   1.000
_cell.length_b   1.000
_cell.length_c   1.000
_cell.angle_alpha   90.00
_cell.angle_beta   90.00
_cell.angle_gamma   90.00
#
_symmetry.space_group_name_H-M   'P 1'
#
loop_
_entity.id
_entity.type
_entity.pdbx_description
1 polymer ?
#
loop_
_entity_poly.entity_id
_entity_poly.type
_entity_poly.pdbx_seq_one_letter_code
_entity_poly.pdbx_strand_id
1 'polypeptide(L)'
;MSDSQQNITDLLKKNYFWDVDVTSGKKNSDRIIVERIFNFGTLREIGLVIRFYGRKEVERILLSLNFLDPRTLNFVSKFFNLQKRDFKCYKRKQLTVQHWDY
;
A
#
# COMPACT_ATOMS: atom_id res chain seq x y z
N MET A 1 -18.16 5.79 25.67
CA MET A 1 -18.29 6.64 24.47
C MET A 1 -17.55 5.92 23.35
N SER A 2 -18.28 5.20 22.50
CA SER A 2 -17.68 4.40 21.44
C SER A 2 -17.37 5.33 20.28
N ASP A 3 -16.09 5.71 20.13
CA ASP A 3 -15.60 6.40 18.94
C ASP A 3 -15.91 5.50 17.74
N SER A 4 -16.93 5.89 16.98
CA SER A 4 -17.24 5.29 15.69
C SER A 4 -16.14 5.71 14.72
N GLN A 5 -14.98 5.04 14.78
CA GLN A 5 -13.91 5.23 13.81
C GLN A 5 -14.48 4.89 12.43
N GLN A 6 -14.67 5.91 11.59
CA GLN A 6 -15.04 5.71 10.20
C GLN A 6 -13.98 4.82 9.53
N ASN A 7 -14.42 3.67 9.01
CA ASN A 7 -13.54 2.74 8.32
C ASN A 7 -13.40 3.19 6.86
N ILE A 8 -12.19 3.55 6.44
CA ILE A 8 -11.90 3.92 5.04
C ILE A 8 -12.30 2.83 4.05
N THR A 9 -12.34 1.56 4.48
CA THR A 9 -12.74 0.40 3.68
C THR A 9 -14.18 0.49 3.17
N ASP A 10 -15.05 1.31 3.76
CA ASP A 10 -16.41 1.53 3.27
C ASP A 10 -16.45 2.47 2.06
N LEU A 11 -15.40 3.26 1.84
CA LEU A 11 -15.24 4.17 0.69
C LEU A 11 -14.44 3.56 -0.47
N LEU A 12 -13.95 2.33 -0.30
CA LEU A 12 -13.09 1.64 -1.25
C LEU A 12 -13.84 0.46 -1.86
N LYS A 13 -13.52 0.12 -3.12
CA LYS A 13 -14.12 -1.05 -3.77
C LYS A 13 -13.71 -2.33 -3.03
N LYS A 14 -14.70 -3.16 -2.70
CA LYS A 14 -14.49 -4.39 -1.91
C LYS A 14 -13.66 -5.44 -2.67
N ASN A 15 -13.63 -5.39 -4.00
CA ASN A 15 -12.87 -6.31 -4.83
C ASN A 15 -11.34 -6.22 -4.66
N TYR A 16 -10.80 -5.15 -4.06
CA TYR A 16 -9.38 -5.08 -3.70
C TYR A 16 -9.00 -5.95 -2.49
N PHE A 17 -9.99 -6.45 -1.76
CA PHE A 17 -9.84 -7.20 -0.52
C PHE A 17 -10.40 -8.62 -0.66
N TRP A 18 -10.14 -9.27 -1.80
CA TRP A 18 -10.71 -10.58 -2.13
C TRP A 18 -10.39 -11.70 -1.12
N ASP A 19 -9.32 -11.53 -0.34
CA ASP A 19 -8.82 -12.45 0.67
C ASP A 19 -8.92 -11.92 2.10
N VAL A 20 -9.54 -10.74 2.30
CA VAL A 20 -9.60 -10.06 3.59
C VAL A 20 -11.04 -9.67 3.92
N ASP A 21 -11.48 -10.05 5.11
CA ASP A 21 -12.80 -9.66 5.62
C ASP A 21 -12.83 -8.16 5.98
N VAL A 22 -13.49 -7.39 5.12
CA VAL A 22 -13.68 -5.94 5.22
C VAL A 22 -15.11 -5.54 5.58
N THR A 23 -15.75 -6.34 6.43
CA THR A 23 -17.05 -6.02 7.05
C THR A 23 -16.99 -4.69 7.81
N SER A 24 -18.08 -3.91 7.70
CA SER A 24 -18.18 -2.61 8.33
C SER A 24 -18.08 -2.74 9.86
N GLY A 25 -17.28 -1.88 10.48
CA GLY A 25 -16.97 -1.93 11.92
C GLY A 25 -15.75 -2.78 12.27
N LYS A 26 -15.21 -3.57 11.33
CA LYS A 26 -13.98 -4.33 11.55
C LYS A 26 -12.74 -3.52 11.18
N LYS A 27 -11.88 -3.30 12.17
CA LYS A 27 -10.57 -2.66 11.96
C LYS A 27 -9.68 -3.56 11.13
N ASN A 28 -9.26 -3.06 9.97
CA ASN A 28 -8.32 -3.73 9.07
C ASN A 28 -6.92 -3.13 9.22
N SER A 29 -5.89 -3.89 8.84
CA SER A 29 -4.53 -3.40 8.89
C SER A 29 -4.32 -2.28 7.86
N ASP A 30 -3.85 -1.11 8.30
CA ASP A 30 -3.49 0.01 7.43
C ASP A 30 -2.50 -0.41 6.36
N ARG A 31 -1.59 -1.33 6.69
CA ARG A 31 -0.64 -1.92 5.74
C ARG A 31 -1.36 -2.59 4.58
N ILE A 32 -2.36 -3.42 4.86
CA ILE A 32 -3.13 -4.14 3.83
C ILE A 32 -3.86 -3.12 2.95
N ILE A 33 -4.50 -2.12 3.55
CA ILE A 33 -5.27 -1.11 2.81
C ILE A 33 -4.35 -0.30 1.89
N VAL A 34 -3.24 0.22 2.41
CA VAL A 34 -2.26 0.97 1.61
C VAL A 34 -1.68 0.09 0.51
N GLU A 35 -1.25 -1.13 0.83
CA GLU A 35 -0.69 -2.06 -0.17
C GLU A 35 -1.69 -2.35 -1.30
N ARG A 36 -2.96 -2.64 -0.98
CA ARG A 36 -3.98 -2.93 -1.99
C ARG A 36 -4.31 -1.72 -2.85
N ILE A 37 -4.52 -0.55 -2.24
CA ILE A 37 -4.92 0.65 -2.99
C ILE A 37 -3.78 1.19 -3.85
N PHE A 38 -2.52 1.09 -3.42
CA PHE A 38 -1.41 1.52 -4.26
C PHE A 38 -1.14 0.59 -5.44
N ASN A 39 -1.35 -0.73 -5.31
CA ASN A 39 -1.14 -1.67 -6.42
C ASN A 39 -2.34 -1.74 -7.38
N PHE A 40 -3.58 -1.58 -6.90
CA PHE A 40 -4.78 -1.85 -7.70
C PHE A 40 -5.79 -0.70 -7.76
N GLY A 41 -5.67 0.28 -6.87
CA GLY A 41 -6.60 1.39 -6.74
C GLY A 41 -6.44 2.45 -7.83
N THR A 42 -7.46 3.30 -7.93
CA THR A 42 -7.43 4.50 -8.78
C THR A 42 -6.64 5.63 -8.10
N LEU A 43 -6.19 6.62 -8.88
CA LEU A 43 -5.54 7.83 -8.33
C LEU A 43 -6.42 8.57 -7.30
N ARG A 44 -7.75 8.53 -7.47
CA ARG A 44 -8.70 9.11 -6.52
C ARG A 44 -8.67 8.37 -5.18
N GLU A 45 -8.63 7.05 -5.21
CA GLU A 45 -8.55 6.20 -4.02
C GLU A 45 -7.19 6.32 -3.34
N ILE A 46 -6.10 6.40 -4.10
CA ILE A 46 -4.76 6.70 -3.58
C ILE A 46 -4.78 8.04 -2.83
N GLY A 47 -5.36 9.08 -3.42
CA GLY A 47 -5.51 10.38 -2.76
C GLY A 47 -6.36 10.32 -1.49
N LEU A 48 -7.41 9.49 -1.47
CA LEU A 48 -8.23 9.25 -0.28
C LEU A 48 -7.40 8.59 0.84
N VAL A 49 -6.65 7.54 0.52
CA VAL A 49 -5.77 6.84 1.46
C VAL A 49 -4.72 7.78 2.06
N ILE A 50 -4.08 8.61 1.22
CA ILE A 50 -3.10 9.60 1.68
C ILE A 50 -3.73 10.63 2.62
N ARG A 51 -4.95 11.11 2.33
CA ARG A 51 -5.65 12.06 3.20
C ARG A 51 -6.09 11.43 4.52
N PHE A 52 -6.53 10.17 4.50
CA PHE A 52 -7.05 9.48 5.68
C PHE A 52 -5.94 9.11 6.66
N TYR A 53 -4.85 8.48 6.19
CA TYR A 53 -3.75 8.04 7.04
C TYR A 53 -2.68 9.12 7.26
N GLY A 54 -2.61 10.10 6.37
CA GLY A 54 -1.55 11.09 6.34
C GLY A 54 -0.34 10.60 5.54
N ARG A 55 0.31 11.54 4.87
CA ARG A 55 1.45 11.29 3.97
C ARG A 55 2.58 10.49 4.62
N LYS A 56 3.03 10.91 5.81
CA LYS A 56 4.16 10.28 6.53
C LYS A 56 3.89 8.81 6.84
N GLU A 57 2.68 8.49 7.26
CA GLU A 57 2.28 7.12 7.60
C GLU A 57 2.22 6.24 6.36
N VAL A 58 1.65 6.75 5.27
CA VAL A 58 1.63 6.05 3.99
C VAL A 58 3.04 5.79 3.46
N GLU A 59 3.93 6.80 3.50
CA GLU A 59 5.34 6.62 3.11
C GLU A 59 6.03 5.54 3.96
N ARG A 60 5.84 5.57 5.29
CA ARG A 60 6.38 4.57 6.22
C ARG A 60 5.91 3.15 5.87
N ILE A 61 4.62 2.99 5.60
CA ILE A 61 4.04 1.71 5.20
C ILE A 61 4.64 1.25 3.87
N LEU A 62 4.63 2.09 2.83
CA LEU A 62 5.14 1.77 1.49
C LEU A 62 6.61 1.33 1.52
N LEU A 63 7.46 2.01 2.30
CA LEU A 63 8.87 1.65 2.48
C LEU A 63 9.05 0.28 3.13
N SER A 64 8.10 -0.16 3.96
CA SER A 64 8.14 -1.42 4.69
C SER A 64 7.59 -2.63 3.93
N LEU A 65 6.91 -2.42 2.80
CA LEU A 65 6.25 -3.49 2.06
C LEU A 65 7.25 -4.52 1.52
N ASN A 66 6.84 -5.79 1.55
CA ASN A 66 7.65 -6.89 1.03
C ASN A 66 7.59 -6.99 -0.50
N PHE A 67 6.56 -6.40 -1.10
CA PHE A 67 6.31 -6.39 -2.53
C PHE A 67 5.56 -5.11 -2.94
N LEU A 68 5.96 -4.56 -4.07
CA LEU A 68 5.22 -3.61 -4.89
C LEU A 68 5.53 -4.02 -6.33
N ASP A 69 4.54 -3.97 -7.22
CA ASP A 69 4.86 -4.22 -8.63
C ASP A 69 5.79 -3.11 -9.17
N PRO A 70 6.60 -3.38 -10.22
CA PRO A 70 7.59 -2.43 -10.71
C PRO A 70 7.02 -1.07 -11.14
N ARG A 71 5.79 -1.05 -11.67
CA ARG A 71 5.13 0.19 -12.10
C ARG A 71 4.72 0.99 -10.87
N THR A 72 4.12 0.36 -9.88
CA THR A 72 3.73 1.01 -8.62
C THR A 72 4.96 1.52 -7.87
N LEU A 73 6.04 0.72 -7.75
CA LEU A 73 7.29 1.16 -7.14
C LEU A 73 7.86 2.42 -7.82
N ASN A 74 7.88 2.45 -9.15
CA ASN A 74 8.32 3.63 -9.90
C ASN A 74 7.43 4.84 -9.65
N PHE A 75 6.12 4.64 -9.62
CA PHE A 75 5.14 5.68 -9.33
C PHE A 75 5.35 6.27 -7.93
N VAL A 76 5.38 5.44 -6.88
CA VAL A 76 5.51 5.93 -5.50
C VAL A 76 6.87 6.57 -5.23
N SER A 77 7.95 6.05 -5.82
CA SER A 77 9.28 6.66 -5.76
C SER A 77 9.27 8.08 -6.31
N LYS A 78 8.66 8.29 -7.49
CA LYS A 78 8.55 9.64 -8.09
C LYS A 78 7.58 10.54 -7.33
N PHE A 79 6.40 10.02 -6.98
CA PHE A 79 5.33 10.80 -6.36
C PHE A 79 5.73 11.32 -4.98
N PHE A 80 6.39 10.49 -4.17
CA PHE A 80 6.83 10.88 -2.82
C PHE A 80 8.26 11.45 -2.79
N ASN A 81 8.96 11.51 -3.94
CA ASN A 81 10.37 11.88 -4.01
C ASN A 81 11.27 11.00 -3.11
N LEU A 82 11.03 9.68 -3.15
CA LEU A 82 11.77 8.66 -2.39
C LEU A 82 12.68 7.86 -3.32
N GLN A 83 13.85 7.43 -2.84
CA GLN A 83 14.75 6.63 -3.66
C GLN A 83 14.31 5.16 -3.62
N LYS A 84 14.35 4.46 -4.78
CA LYS A 84 13.95 3.04 -4.84
C LYS A 84 14.71 2.16 -3.84
N ARG A 85 15.98 2.49 -3.54
CA ARG A 85 16.83 1.79 -2.57
C ARG A 85 16.29 1.84 -1.13
N ASP A 86 15.40 2.78 -0.82
CA ASP A 86 14.83 2.93 0.51
C ASP A 86 13.72 1.88 0.75
N PHE A 87 13.10 1.37 -0.32
CA PHE A 87 12.02 0.40 -0.26
C PHE A 87 12.55 -1.00 0.07
N LYS A 88 11.96 -1.65 1.08
CA LYS A 88 12.32 -3.02 1.48
C LYS A 88 12.15 -4.02 0.33
N CYS A 89 11.06 -3.93 -0.43
CA CYS A 89 10.80 -4.79 -1.58
C CYS A 89 11.89 -4.69 -2.66
N TYR A 90 12.42 -3.49 -2.92
CA TYR A 90 13.50 -3.27 -3.88
C TYR A 90 14.81 -3.89 -3.40
N LYS A 91 15.22 -3.61 -2.14
CA LYS A 91 16.43 -4.19 -1.55
C LYS A 91 16.42 -5.72 -1.60
N ARG A 92 15.28 -6.33 -1.22
CA ARG A 92 15.12 -7.78 -1.25
C ARG A 92 15.30 -8.35 -2.66
N LYS A 93 14.72 -7.71 -3.68
CA LYS A 93 14.85 -8.14 -5.08
C LYS A 93 16.30 -8.09 -5.56
N GLN A 94 17.08 -7.10 -5.14
CA GLN A 94 18.50 -6.98 -5.52
C GLN A 94 19.40 -8.02 -4.85
N LEU A 95 19.09 -8.41 -3.62
CA LEU A 95 19.83 -9.45 -2.87
C LEU A 95 19.46 -10.87 -3.31
N THR A 96 18.33 -11.03 -3.98
CA THR A 96 17.93 -12.33 -4.51
C THR A 96 18.61 -12.51 -5.87
N VAL A 97 19.74 -13.21 -5.89
CA VAL A 97 20.38 -13.65 -7.13
C VAL A 97 19.37 -14.50 -7.89
N GLN A 98 19.06 -14.13 -9.14
CA GLN A 98 18.30 -15.03 -10.01
C GLN A 98 19.22 -16.20 -10.37
N HIS A 99 18.86 -17.40 -9.94
CA HIS A 99 19.69 -18.60 -10.10
C HIS A 99 19.53 -19.29 -11.47
N TRP A 100 18.99 -18.62 -12.49
CA TRP A 100 18.82 -19.24 -13.80
C TRP A 100 19.02 -18.22 -14.92
N ASP A 101 20.21 -18.27 -15.53
CA ASP A 101 20.46 -17.83 -16.91
C ASP A 101 20.05 -19.02 -17.82
N TYR A 102 18.96 -18.88 -18.58
CA TYR A 102 18.57 -19.80 -19.66
C TYR A 102 18.27 -18.99 -20.92
#